data_AF-A0A535RUE7-F1
#
_entry.id   AF-A0A535RUE7-F1
#
_cell.length_a   1.000
_cell.length_b   1.000
_cell.length_c   1.000
_cell.angle_alpha   90.00
_cell.angle_beta   90.00
_cell.angle_gamma   90.00
#
_symmetry.space_group_name_H-M   'P 1'
#
loop_
_entity.id
_entity.type
_entity.pdbx_description
1 polymer ?
#
loop_
_entity_poly.entity_id
_entity_poly.type
_entity_poly.pdbx_seq_one_letter_code
_entity_poly.pdbx_strand_id
1 'polypeptide(L)'
;MASWRALLRGDPLPWLLERRDAPVRAGALELIEERSSRDPELREAKARAMTSPPISTILKRQYPDGTWGEDWWKPKYTASHWEMLLLVEYGADGADPRVRRGARKMLDAMEPKRESPGWLGDHGVSCIFGSLLRYLCHAGFGADERVEWIVDRLVRDSKVFEAGCYINGDLPCAWGYARLLWGLAALPEQSRTREVERTLRRGTEWLLSYKLERGAYPTDSDPSHLWRSANFPLFYQADVLFVLRVLAQLDALSDTRAAGAIAWLLSRQDERGRWHGRAPYLDRMPSKIDADKWITLQAAHVLKSAFPEDG
;
A
#
# COMPACT_ATOMS: atom_id res chain seq x y z
N MET A 1 -8.43 -8.50 26.04
CA MET A 1 -8.20 -7.05 25.86
C MET A 1 -9.53 -6.40 25.46
N ALA A 2 -9.64 -5.08 25.30
CA ALA A 2 -10.86 -4.51 24.70
C ALA A 2 -10.85 -4.86 23.20
N SER A 3 -11.96 -5.41 22.68
CA SER A 3 -12.03 -5.69 21.24
C SER A 3 -11.98 -4.38 20.44
N TRP A 4 -11.49 -4.43 19.20
CA TRP A 4 -11.41 -3.22 18.37
C TRP A 4 -12.75 -2.49 18.23
N ARG A 5 -13.88 -3.22 18.22
CA ARG A 5 -15.23 -2.63 18.20
C ARG A 5 -15.51 -1.77 19.43
N ALA A 6 -15.03 -2.17 20.61
CA ALA A 6 -15.15 -1.39 21.84
C ALA A 6 -14.31 -0.09 21.81
N LEU A 7 -13.34 0.01 20.90
CA LEU A 7 -12.56 1.22 20.67
C LEU A 7 -13.22 2.18 19.68
N LEU A 8 -14.30 1.78 19.01
CA LEU A 8 -15.02 2.64 18.08
C LEU A 8 -16.06 3.51 18.80
N ARG A 9 -16.13 4.78 18.41
CA ARG A 9 -17.17 5.73 18.86
C ARG A 9 -18.54 5.49 18.21
N GLY A 10 -18.59 4.73 17.12
CA GLY A 10 -19.80 4.34 16.42
C GLY A 10 -19.51 3.21 15.42
N ASP A 11 -20.53 2.69 14.76
CA ASP A 11 -20.37 1.60 13.78
C ASP A 11 -20.28 2.14 12.33
N PRO A 12 -19.10 2.11 11.69
CA PRO A 12 -18.94 2.53 10.30
C PRO A 12 -19.39 1.46 9.29
N LEU A 13 -19.63 0.20 9.71
CA LEU A 13 -19.85 -0.91 8.79
C LEU A 13 -21.08 -0.74 7.88
N PRO A 14 -22.26 -0.29 8.37
CA PRO A 14 -23.40 -0.06 7.49
C PRO A 14 -23.09 0.89 6.33
N TRP A 15 -22.22 1.88 6.57
CA TRP A 15 -21.78 2.85 5.57
C TRP A 15 -20.71 2.30 4.63
N LEU A 16 -19.73 1.54 5.15
CA LEU A 16 -18.71 0.86 4.34
C LEU A 16 -19.31 -0.23 3.45
N LEU A 17 -20.36 -0.91 3.91
CA LEU A 17 -21.04 -1.99 3.20
C LEU A 17 -22.09 -1.49 2.20
N GLU A 18 -22.26 -0.19 1.98
CA GLU A 18 -23.22 0.31 0.98
C GLU A 18 -22.92 -0.23 -0.42
N ARG A 19 -23.96 -0.73 -1.12
CA ARG A 19 -23.81 -1.32 -2.46
C ARG A 19 -23.27 -0.34 -3.51
N ARG A 20 -23.43 0.97 -3.32
CA ARG A 20 -23.01 1.98 -4.31
C ARG A 20 -21.49 2.05 -4.50
N ASP A 21 -20.71 1.75 -3.45
CA ASP A 21 -19.25 1.82 -3.46
C ASP A 21 -18.66 0.41 -3.48
N ALA A 22 -18.84 -0.30 -4.60
CA ALA A 22 -18.53 -1.73 -4.70
C ALA A 22 -17.09 -2.10 -4.28
N PRO A 23 -16.03 -1.35 -4.65
CA PRO A 23 -14.66 -1.66 -4.20
C PRO A 23 -14.47 -1.53 -2.69
N VAL A 24 -15.04 -0.49 -2.06
CA VAL A 24 -14.98 -0.30 -0.60
C VAL A 24 -15.75 -1.40 0.11
N ARG A 25 -16.95 -1.74 -0.40
CA ARG A 25 -17.78 -2.83 0.14
C ARG A 25 -17.05 -4.17 0.06
N ALA A 26 -16.41 -4.48 -1.06
CA ALA A 26 -15.61 -5.69 -1.21
C ALA A 26 -14.47 -5.73 -0.18
N GLY A 27 -13.76 -4.61 0.01
CA GLY A 27 -12.73 -4.48 1.02
C GLY A 27 -13.26 -4.64 2.45
N ALA A 28 -14.42 -4.09 2.79
CA ALA A 28 -15.02 -4.25 4.12
C ALA A 28 -15.44 -5.70 4.41
N LEU A 29 -16.05 -6.36 3.42
CA LEU A 29 -16.42 -7.78 3.51
C LEU A 29 -15.19 -8.69 3.69
N GLU A 30 -14.09 -8.38 3.03
CA GLU A 30 -12.85 -9.18 3.09
C GLU A 30 -12.01 -8.88 4.34
N LEU A 31 -11.76 -7.62 4.64
CA LEU A 31 -10.76 -7.20 5.64
C LEU A 31 -11.32 -6.98 7.05
N ILE A 32 -12.62 -6.71 7.16
CA ILE A 32 -13.27 -6.43 8.46
C ILE A 32 -14.17 -7.59 8.86
N GLU A 33 -15.04 -8.01 7.94
CA GLU A 33 -15.97 -9.13 8.15
C GLU A 33 -15.33 -10.51 7.89
N GLU A 34 -14.10 -10.55 7.35
CA GLU A 34 -13.32 -11.78 7.11
C GLU A 34 -14.11 -12.86 6.36
N ARG A 35 -14.95 -12.43 5.42
CA ARG A 35 -15.77 -13.34 4.62
C ARG A 35 -14.87 -14.24 3.78
N SER A 36 -15.18 -15.54 3.78
CA SER A 36 -14.47 -16.51 2.96
C SER A 36 -14.51 -16.13 1.48
N SER A 37 -13.47 -16.47 0.71
CA SER A 37 -13.45 -16.28 -0.74
C SER A 37 -14.59 -16.98 -1.50
N ARG A 38 -15.25 -17.96 -0.86
CA ARG A 38 -16.43 -18.65 -1.39
C ARG A 38 -17.76 -17.96 -1.06
N ASP A 39 -17.74 -16.96 -0.19
CA ASP A 39 -18.94 -16.21 0.21
C ASP A 39 -19.57 -15.50 -1.00
N PRO A 40 -20.88 -15.69 -1.24
CA PRO A 40 -21.54 -15.14 -2.42
C PRO A 40 -21.61 -13.61 -2.42
N GLU A 41 -21.72 -12.97 -1.25
CA GLU A 41 -21.78 -11.52 -1.12
C GLU A 41 -20.42 -10.89 -1.42
N LEU A 42 -19.33 -11.48 -0.92
CA LEU A 42 -17.97 -11.03 -1.25
C LEU A 42 -17.67 -11.20 -2.75
N ARG A 43 -18.03 -12.34 -3.35
CA ARG A 43 -17.81 -12.61 -4.78
C ARG A 43 -18.58 -11.62 -5.66
N GLU A 44 -19.82 -11.34 -5.31
CA GLU A 44 -20.64 -10.33 -6.00
C GLU A 44 -20.02 -8.93 -5.90
N ALA A 45 -19.59 -8.53 -4.70
CA ALA A 45 -18.96 -7.24 -4.47
C ALA A 45 -17.66 -7.09 -5.27
N LYS A 46 -16.79 -8.13 -5.28
CA LYS A 46 -15.54 -8.16 -6.07
C LYS A 46 -15.82 -8.08 -7.58
N ALA A 47 -16.79 -8.85 -8.08
CA ALA A 47 -17.17 -8.80 -9.50
C ALA A 47 -17.70 -7.41 -9.90
N ARG A 48 -18.51 -6.78 -9.05
CA ARG A 48 -18.99 -5.41 -9.26
C ARG A 48 -17.89 -4.37 -9.14
N ALA A 49 -16.93 -4.54 -8.23
CA ALA A 49 -15.78 -3.66 -8.09
C ALA A 49 -14.99 -3.56 -9.41
N MET A 50 -14.76 -4.69 -10.09
CA MET A 50 -14.05 -4.73 -11.38
C MET A 50 -14.73 -3.97 -12.51
N THR A 51 -16.05 -3.79 -12.44
CA THR A 51 -16.85 -3.12 -13.47
C THR A 51 -17.27 -1.70 -13.06
N SER A 52 -16.97 -1.28 -11.83
CA SER A 52 -17.31 0.04 -11.29
C SER A 52 -16.06 0.93 -11.12
N PRO A 53 -16.20 2.27 -11.14
CA PRO A 53 -15.14 3.15 -10.71
C PRO A 53 -14.70 2.88 -9.25
N PRO A 54 -13.43 3.15 -8.90
CA PRO A 54 -12.37 3.68 -9.78
C PRO A 54 -11.70 2.63 -10.68
N ILE A 55 -11.83 1.33 -10.39
CA ILE A 55 -11.13 0.25 -11.11
C ILE A 55 -11.46 0.26 -12.60
N SER A 56 -12.75 0.31 -12.96
CA SER A 56 -13.15 0.25 -14.37
C SER A 56 -12.71 1.47 -15.17
N THR A 57 -12.55 2.63 -14.53
CA THR A 57 -11.98 3.84 -15.16
C THR A 57 -10.53 3.61 -15.57
N ILE A 58 -9.72 3.01 -14.69
CA ILE A 58 -8.32 2.71 -14.96
C ILE A 58 -8.22 1.68 -16.08
N LEU A 59 -8.93 0.55 -15.95
CA LEU A 59 -8.84 -0.55 -16.90
C LEU A 59 -9.31 -0.17 -18.31
N LYS A 60 -10.29 0.74 -18.44
CA LYS A 60 -10.76 1.25 -19.76
C LYS A 60 -9.73 2.13 -20.48
N ARG A 61 -8.79 2.72 -19.74
CA ARG A 61 -7.72 3.56 -20.30
C ARG A 61 -6.47 2.77 -20.69
N GLN A 62 -6.43 1.47 -20.40
CA GLN A 62 -5.30 0.62 -20.77
C GLN A 62 -5.22 0.50 -22.30
N TYR A 63 -4.02 0.69 -22.85
CA TYR A 63 -3.76 0.44 -24.27
C TYR A 63 -3.79 -1.06 -24.59
N PRO A 64 -3.97 -1.45 -25.87
CA PRO A 64 -4.03 -2.86 -26.25
C PRO A 64 -2.79 -3.68 -25.85
N ASP A 65 -1.63 -3.04 -25.78
CA ASP A 65 -0.39 -3.67 -25.35
C ASP A 65 -0.32 -3.91 -23.83
N GLY A 66 -1.20 -3.28 -23.04
CA GLY A 66 -1.25 -3.40 -21.59
C GLY A 66 -0.68 -2.22 -20.81
N THR A 67 -0.20 -1.18 -21.49
CA THR A 67 0.38 0.01 -20.84
C THR A 67 -0.69 1.08 -20.55
N TRP A 68 -0.33 2.06 -19.72
CA TRP A 68 -1.03 3.33 -19.57
C TRP A 68 -0.05 4.46 -19.88
N GLY A 69 -0.32 5.21 -20.94
CA GLY A 69 0.58 6.24 -21.46
C GLY A 69 1.78 5.66 -22.20
N GLU A 70 2.59 6.55 -22.78
CA GLU A 70 3.73 6.19 -23.64
C GLU A 70 4.98 5.79 -22.84
N ASP A 71 5.12 6.28 -21.61
CA ASP A 71 6.22 5.95 -20.71
C ASP A 71 5.71 5.17 -19.48
N TRP A 72 6.60 4.41 -18.85
CA TRP A 72 6.26 3.59 -17.69
C TRP A 72 6.04 4.42 -16.41
N TRP A 73 6.66 5.59 -16.29
CA TRP A 73 6.69 6.44 -15.08
C TRP A 73 6.08 7.83 -15.29
N LYS A 74 6.23 8.43 -16.46
CA LYS A 74 5.71 9.76 -16.80
C LYS A 74 4.49 9.66 -17.74
N PRO A 75 3.50 10.56 -17.60
CA PRO A 75 3.36 11.55 -16.54
C PRO A 75 3.02 10.92 -15.18
N LYS A 76 3.43 11.59 -14.09
CA LYS A 76 3.13 11.13 -12.73
C LYS A 76 1.62 10.95 -12.54
N TYR A 77 1.25 9.86 -11.89
CA TYR A 77 -0.11 9.47 -11.49
C TYR A 77 -1.02 8.87 -12.57
N THR A 78 -0.57 8.87 -13.83
CA THR A 78 -1.37 8.31 -14.95
C THR A 78 -0.60 7.34 -15.84
N ALA A 79 0.71 7.24 -15.68
CA ALA A 79 1.54 6.25 -16.34
C ALA A 79 1.41 4.85 -15.71
N SER A 80 1.86 3.83 -16.43
CA SER A 80 1.73 2.41 -16.06
C SER A 80 2.10 2.08 -14.61
N HIS A 81 3.21 2.62 -14.08
CA HIS A 81 3.62 2.38 -12.70
C HIS A 81 2.56 2.81 -11.67
N TRP A 82 1.90 3.95 -11.92
CA TRP A 82 0.92 4.53 -11.00
C TRP A 82 -0.45 3.89 -11.12
N GLU A 83 -0.87 3.60 -12.34
CA GLU A 83 -2.15 2.94 -12.60
C GLU A 83 -2.15 1.51 -12.04
N MET A 84 -1.03 0.78 -12.18
CA MET A 84 -0.85 -0.52 -11.52
C MET A 84 -0.90 -0.43 -9.99
N LEU A 85 -0.29 0.60 -9.42
CA LEU A 85 -0.34 0.83 -7.97
C LEU A 85 -1.77 1.12 -7.49
N LEU A 86 -2.52 1.96 -8.22
CA LEU A 86 -3.91 2.26 -7.91
C LEU A 86 -4.81 1.03 -8.01
N LEU A 87 -4.58 0.14 -8.98
CA LEU A 87 -5.32 -1.12 -9.10
C LEU A 87 -5.13 -2.01 -7.86
N VAL A 88 -3.93 -2.04 -7.26
CA VAL A 88 -3.69 -2.73 -5.98
C VAL A 88 -4.44 -2.06 -4.84
N GLU A 89 -4.29 -0.74 -4.69
CA GLU A 89 -4.93 0.01 -3.59
C GLU A 89 -6.46 -0.10 -3.63
N TYR A 90 -7.06 -0.15 -4.83
CA TYR A 90 -8.50 -0.30 -5.01
C TYR A 90 -9.01 -1.74 -4.93
N GLY A 91 -8.12 -2.73 -4.75
CA GLY A 91 -8.49 -4.14 -4.63
C GLY A 91 -8.96 -4.77 -5.94
N ALA A 92 -8.41 -4.35 -7.08
CA ALA A 92 -8.66 -5.02 -8.36
C ALA A 92 -8.19 -6.48 -8.30
N ASP A 93 -8.88 -7.38 -9.00
CA ASP A 93 -8.48 -8.78 -9.09
C ASP A 93 -7.14 -8.90 -9.83
N GLY A 94 -6.12 -9.38 -9.13
CA GLY A 94 -4.79 -9.61 -9.68
C GLY A 94 -4.74 -10.67 -10.78
N ALA A 95 -5.72 -11.57 -10.83
CA ALA A 95 -5.86 -12.58 -11.89
C ALA A 95 -6.53 -12.02 -13.16
N ASP A 96 -7.12 -10.83 -13.13
CA ASP A 96 -7.75 -10.22 -14.32
C ASP A 96 -6.70 -10.09 -15.44
N PRO A 97 -7.02 -10.55 -16.67
CA PRO A 97 -6.07 -10.52 -17.79
C PRO A 97 -5.48 -9.14 -18.07
N ARG A 98 -6.22 -8.05 -17.83
CA ARG A 98 -5.73 -6.67 -18.02
C ARG A 98 -4.71 -6.28 -16.97
N VAL A 99 -4.97 -6.62 -15.70
CA VAL A 99 -4.04 -6.40 -14.59
C VAL A 99 -2.74 -7.17 -14.82
N ARG A 100 -2.85 -8.46 -15.18
CA ARG A 100 -1.70 -9.31 -15.52
C ARG A 100 -0.90 -8.78 -16.71
N ARG A 101 -1.56 -8.28 -17.75
CA ARG A 101 -0.90 -7.69 -18.93
C ARG A 101 -0.09 -6.45 -18.56
N GLY A 102 -0.65 -5.58 -17.73
CA GLY A 102 0.04 -4.38 -17.24
C GLY A 102 1.26 -4.71 -16.39
N ALA A 103 1.12 -5.64 -15.44
CA ALA A 103 2.25 -6.12 -14.64
C ALA A 103 3.35 -6.79 -15.51
N ARG A 104 2.96 -7.60 -16.51
CA ARG A 104 3.92 -8.20 -17.44
C ARG A 104 4.67 -7.14 -18.24
N LYS A 105 3.98 -6.13 -18.76
CA LYS A 105 4.62 -5.00 -19.47
C LYS A 105 5.58 -4.21 -18.57
N MET A 106 5.24 -4.04 -17.30
CA MET A 106 6.15 -3.44 -16.33
C MET A 106 7.40 -4.30 -16.10
N LEU A 107 7.28 -5.63 -15.99
CA LEU A 107 8.45 -6.52 -15.92
C LEU A 107 9.34 -6.37 -17.16
N ASP A 108 8.76 -6.44 -18.35
CA ASP A 108 9.49 -6.31 -19.61
C ASP A 108 10.18 -4.95 -19.73
N ALA A 109 9.55 -3.88 -19.25
CA ALA A 109 10.11 -2.53 -19.24
C ALA A 109 11.22 -2.33 -18.20
N MET A 110 11.22 -3.10 -17.11
CA MET A 110 12.20 -2.99 -16.03
C MET A 110 13.45 -3.87 -16.25
N GLU A 111 13.33 -4.96 -17.00
CA GLU A 111 14.47 -5.85 -17.28
C GLU A 111 15.71 -5.14 -17.85
N PRO A 112 15.61 -4.35 -18.95
CA PRO A 112 16.77 -3.62 -19.46
C PRO A 112 17.24 -2.50 -18.52
N LYS A 113 16.49 -2.21 -17.45
CA LYS A 113 16.79 -1.15 -16.50
C LYS A 113 17.56 -1.62 -15.27
N ARG A 114 17.79 -2.93 -15.12
CA ARG A 114 18.58 -3.52 -14.02
C ARG A 114 19.94 -2.84 -13.85
N GLU A 115 20.58 -2.47 -14.95
CA GLU A 115 21.89 -1.81 -15.00
C GLU A 115 21.80 -0.36 -15.51
N SER A 116 20.63 0.29 -15.36
CA SER A 116 20.47 1.69 -15.80
C SER A 116 21.46 2.61 -15.08
N PRO A 117 22.15 3.53 -15.75
CA PRO A 117 22.92 4.55 -15.04
C PRO A 117 22.01 5.57 -14.31
N GLY A 118 22.55 6.21 -13.29
CA GLY A 118 21.93 7.32 -12.56
C GLY A 118 20.86 6.88 -11.56
N TRP A 119 19.96 7.80 -11.20
CA TRP A 119 19.03 7.67 -10.07
C TRP A 119 18.18 6.38 -10.07
N LEU A 120 17.95 5.77 -11.23
CA LEU A 120 17.21 4.52 -11.33
C LEU A 120 18.08 3.27 -11.10
N GLY A 121 19.37 3.26 -11.38
CA GLY A 121 20.25 2.10 -11.06
C GLY A 121 21.02 2.23 -9.76
N ASP A 122 21.18 3.45 -9.24
CA ASP A 122 21.80 3.71 -7.95
C ASP A 122 20.87 3.30 -6.78
N HIS A 123 21.21 3.61 -5.53
CA HIS A 123 20.24 3.56 -4.43
C HIS A 123 19.31 4.79 -4.49
N GLY A 124 18.39 4.94 -3.54
CA GLY A 124 17.63 6.21 -3.42
C GLY A 124 16.14 6.13 -3.79
N VAL A 125 15.69 5.00 -4.34
CA VAL A 125 14.33 4.85 -4.91
C VAL A 125 13.61 3.57 -4.50
N SER A 126 13.88 3.07 -3.30
CA SER A 126 13.22 1.88 -2.74
C SER A 126 11.69 2.01 -2.72
N CYS A 127 11.15 3.23 -2.65
CA CYS A 127 9.71 3.46 -2.73
C CYS A 127 9.09 3.06 -4.07
N ILE A 128 9.83 3.23 -5.18
CA ILE A 128 9.41 2.83 -6.52
C ILE A 128 9.49 1.32 -6.65
N PHE A 129 10.64 0.73 -6.31
CA PHE A 129 10.85 -0.72 -6.45
C PHE A 129 9.98 -1.54 -5.50
N GLY A 130 9.69 -1.03 -4.30
CA GLY A 130 8.73 -1.65 -3.38
C GLY A 130 7.31 -1.65 -3.94
N SER A 131 6.88 -0.54 -4.54
CA SER A 131 5.57 -0.44 -5.20
C SER A 131 5.47 -1.33 -6.45
N LEU A 132 6.55 -1.38 -7.24
CA LEU A 132 6.70 -2.30 -8.37
C LEU A 132 6.54 -3.75 -7.92
N LEU A 133 7.35 -4.18 -6.95
CA LEU A 133 7.29 -5.54 -6.42
C LEU A 133 5.88 -5.89 -5.92
N ARG A 134 5.22 -4.95 -5.24
CA ARG A 134 3.86 -5.15 -4.71
C ARG A 134 2.87 -5.52 -5.80
N TYR A 135 2.76 -4.73 -6.87
CA TYR A 135 1.77 -5.02 -7.91
C TYR A 135 2.18 -6.21 -8.80
N LEU A 136 3.47 -6.52 -8.90
CA LEU A 136 3.94 -7.73 -9.58
C LEU A 136 3.50 -8.98 -8.82
N CYS A 137 3.67 -8.99 -7.50
CA CYS A 137 3.18 -10.07 -6.65
C CYS A 137 1.66 -10.18 -6.71
N HIS A 138 0.96 -9.05 -6.62
CA HIS A 138 -0.50 -8.99 -6.73
C HIS A 138 -1.01 -9.60 -8.04
N ALA A 139 -0.34 -9.33 -9.15
CA ALA A 139 -0.68 -9.90 -10.46
C ALA A 139 -0.20 -11.35 -10.65
N GLY A 140 0.36 -12.00 -9.63
CA GLY A 140 0.79 -13.40 -9.67
C GLY A 140 2.17 -13.64 -10.30
N PHE A 141 3.05 -12.63 -10.30
CA PHE A 141 4.45 -12.75 -10.76
C PHE A 141 5.45 -12.82 -9.61
N GLY A 142 5.02 -12.99 -8.35
CA GLY A 142 5.92 -12.99 -7.19
C GLY A 142 6.98 -14.11 -7.17
N ALA A 143 6.79 -15.16 -7.98
CA ALA A 143 7.74 -16.25 -8.18
C ALA A 143 8.38 -16.25 -9.59
N ASP A 144 8.20 -15.18 -10.38
CA ASP A 144 8.86 -15.00 -11.68
C ASP A 144 10.34 -14.65 -11.44
N GLU A 145 11.29 -15.35 -12.06
CA GLU A 145 12.73 -15.17 -11.85
C GLU A 145 13.21 -13.72 -12.08
N ARG A 146 12.53 -12.97 -12.95
CA ARG A 146 12.83 -11.56 -13.21
C ARG A 146 12.52 -10.64 -12.03
N VAL A 147 11.83 -11.14 -11.02
CA VAL A 147 11.59 -10.41 -9.76
C VAL A 147 12.80 -10.49 -8.83
N GLU A 148 13.68 -11.49 -8.97
CA GLU A 148 14.77 -11.74 -8.02
C GLU A 148 15.72 -10.54 -7.88
N TRP A 149 16.12 -9.91 -8.99
CA TRP A 149 17.00 -8.74 -8.93
C TRP A 149 16.34 -7.52 -8.25
N ILE A 150 15.00 -7.40 -8.37
CA ILE A 150 14.22 -6.35 -7.69
C ILE A 150 14.25 -6.62 -6.18
N VAL A 151 14.08 -7.88 -5.77
CA VAL A 151 14.16 -8.30 -4.37
C VAL A 151 15.56 -8.06 -3.81
N ASP A 152 16.60 -8.50 -4.51
CA ASP A 152 18.00 -8.32 -4.11
C ASP A 152 18.35 -6.85 -3.96
N ARG A 153 17.86 -6.01 -4.88
CA ARG A 153 17.99 -4.57 -4.78
C ARG A 153 17.35 -4.02 -3.52
N LEU A 154 16.09 -4.37 -3.23
CA LEU A 154 15.40 -3.90 -2.02
C LEU A 154 16.11 -4.39 -0.74
N VAL A 155 16.60 -5.63 -0.72
CA VAL A 155 17.40 -6.16 0.39
C VAL A 155 18.68 -5.34 0.57
N ARG A 156 19.38 -5.02 -0.53
CA ARG A 156 20.58 -4.17 -0.51
C ARG A 156 20.27 -2.76 -0.01
N ASP A 157 19.22 -2.12 -0.54
CA ASP A 157 18.78 -0.78 -0.14
C ASP A 157 18.53 -0.71 1.38
N SER A 158 17.84 -1.70 1.94
CA SER A 158 17.59 -1.77 3.38
C SER A 158 18.85 -2.06 4.20
N LYS A 159 19.78 -2.89 3.68
CA LYS A 159 20.96 -3.37 4.44
C LYS A 159 22.12 -2.38 4.43
N VAL A 160 22.34 -1.73 3.30
CA VAL A 160 23.54 -0.90 3.05
C VAL A 160 23.20 0.58 3.19
N PHE A 161 21.99 0.98 2.80
CA PHE A 161 21.64 2.40 2.66
C PHE A 161 20.48 2.83 3.55
N GLU A 162 19.96 1.93 4.40
CA GLU A 162 18.76 2.18 5.22
C GLU A 162 17.58 2.76 4.43
N ALA A 163 17.33 2.22 3.23
CA ALA A 163 16.34 2.71 2.27
C ALA A 163 16.45 4.24 2.04
N GLY A 164 17.66 4.79 2.13
CA GLY A 164 17.96 6.20 1.96
C GLY A 164 17.42 6.72 0.63
N CYS A 165 17.07 8.00 0.58
CA CYS A 165 16.43 8.62 -0.57
C CYS A 165 17.23 9.82 -1.05
N TYR A 166 17.58 9.86 -2.34
CA TYR A 166 18.35 10.97 -2.91
C TYR A 166 17.61 12.32 -2.81
N ILE A 167 16.26 12.30 -2.75
CA ILE A 167 15.44 13.51 -2.54
C ILE A 167 15.55 14.02 -1.10
N ASN A 168 15.84 13.13 -0.15
CA ASN A 168 16.03 13.43 1.28
C ASN A 168 17.52 13.51 1.63
N GLY A 169 18.36 13.99 0.70
CA GLY A 169 19.81 14.13 0.92
C GLY A 169 20.54 12.81 1.24
N ASP A 170 20.06 11.69 0.68
CA ASP A 170 20.54 10.33 0.96
C ASP A 170 20.39 9.86 2.43
N LEU A 171 19.62 10.60 3.24
CA LEU A 171 19.29 10.19 4.59
C LEU A 171 18.29 9.01 4.58
N PRO A 172 18.35 8.13 5.61
CA PRO A 172 17.37 7.06 5.80
C PRO A 172 15.92 7.54 5.67
N CYS A 173 15.11 6.87 4.86
CA CYS A 173 13.81 7.40 4.44
C CYS A 173 12.63 6.49 4.82
N ALA A 174 11.69 7.03 5.59
CA ALA A 174 10.50 6.29 6.00
C ALA A 174 9.55 5.94 4.84
N TRP A 175 9.46 6.78 3.81
CA TRP A 175 8.71 6.44 2.59
C TRP A 175 9.34 5.27 1.85
N GLY A 176 10.69 5.26 1.76
CA GLY A 176 11.47 4.17 1.20
C GLY A 176 11.21 2.87 1.94
N TYR A 177 11.42 2.86 3.26
CA TYR A 177 11.19 1.68 4.09
C TYR A 177 9.76 1.17 4.04
N ALA A 178 8.76 2.03 4.21
CA ALA A 178 7.36 1.60 4.23
C ALA A 178 6.96 0.89 2.93
N ARG A 179 7.34 1.45 1.77
CA ARG A 179 7.02 0.87 0.46
C ARG A 179 7.86 -0.37 0.14
N LEU A 180 9.13 -0.37 0.53
CA LEU A 180 10.01 -1.53 0.42
C LEU A 180 9.43 -2.73 1.19
N LEU A 181 9.06 -2.51 2.45
CA LEU A 181 8.45 -3.54 3.29
C LEU A 181 7.11 -4.00 2.73
N TRP A 182 6.28 -3.06 2.26
CA TRP A 182 5.00 -3.38 1.62
C TRP A 182 5.15 -4.26 0.38
N GLY A 183 6.21 -4.03 -0.42
CA GLY A 183 6.57 -4.87 -1.55
C GLY A 183 7.05 -6.26 -1.14
N LEU A 184 8.06 -6.33 -0.26
CA LEU A 184 8.63 -7.60 0.21
C LEU A 184 7.59 -8.47 0.93
N ALA A 185 6.70 -7.87 1.71
CA ALA A 185 5.61 -8.55 2.40
C ALA A 185 4.54 -9.14 1.44
N ALA A 186 4.58 -8.80 0.15
CA ALA A 186 3.69 -9.35 -0.86
C ALA A 186 4.25 -10.59 -1.56
N LEU A 187 5.54 -10.90 -1.37
CA LEU A 187 6.13 -12.12 -1.92
C LEU A 187 5.39 -13.36 -1.38
N PRO A 188 5.16 -14.38 -2.23
CA PRO A 188 4.73 -15.70 -1.76
C PRO A 188 5.67 -16.19 -0.66
N GLU A 189 5.12 -16.83 0.37
CA GLU A 189 5.90 -17.29 1.53
C GLU A 189 7.09 -18.17 1.12
N GLN A 190 6.90 -19.01 0.09
CA GLN A 190 7.93 -19.91 -0.43
C GLN A 190 9.07 -19.17 -1.14
N SER A 191 8.82 -17.94 -1.60
CA SER A 191 9.79 -17.06 -2.27
C SER A 191 10.49 -16.11 -1.28
N ARG A 192 10.11 -16.10 0.01
CA ARG A 192 10.76 -15.27 1.02
C ARG A 192 12.01 -15.96 1.54
N THR A 193 13.16 -15.53 1.05
CA THR A 193 14.46 -16.00 1.53
C THR A 193 14.72 -15.56 2.97
N ARG A 194 15.71 -16.17 3.63
CA ARG A 194 16.16 -15.74 4.96
C ARG A 194 16.58 -14.27 5.01
N GLU A 195 17.16 -13.74 3.92
CA GLU A 195 17.55 -12.33 3.84
C GLU A 195 16.33 -11.41 3.67
N VAL A 196 15.30 -11.83 2.95
CA VAL A 196 14.01 -11.10 2.88
C VAL A 196 13.39 -11.03 4.28
N GLU A 197 13.30 -12.15 4.99
CA GLU A 197 12.74 -12.20 6.34
C GLU A 197 13.54 -11.34 7.35
N ARG A 198 14.87 -11.35 7.27
CA ARG A 198 15.72 -10.43 8.05
C ARG A 198 15.47 -8.97 7.70
N THR A 199 15.27 -8.68 6.42
CA THR A 199 14.99 -7.34 5.92
C THR A 199 13.63 -6.82 6.41
N LEU A 200 12.61 -7.69 6.44
CA LEU A 200 11.30 -7.39 7.00
C LEU A 200 11.40 -7.02 8.48
N ARG A 201 12.08 -7.85 9.29
CA ARG A 201 12.28 -7.56 10.73
C ARG A 201 13.04 -6.26 10.97
N ARG A 202 14.19 -6.08 10.31
CA ARG A 202 15.02 -4.86 10.45
C ARG A 202 14.24 -3.61 10.08
N GLY A 203 13.52 -3.62 8.95
CA GLY A 203 12.74 -2.46 8.51
C GLY A 203 11.56 -2.16 9.43
N THR A 204 10.89 -3.19 9.97
CA THR A 204 9.84 -3.02 10.98
C THR A 204 10.38 -2.35 12.25
N GLU A 205 11.49 -2.86 12.78
CA GLU A 205 12.15 -2.25 13.95
C GLU A 205 12.56 -0.80 13.68
N TRP A 206 13.10 -0.53 12.48
CA TRP A 206 13.50 0.81 12.07
C TRP A 206 12.31 1.77 12.02
N LEU A 207 11.19 1.40 11.38
CA LEU A 207 9.97 2.22 11.33
C LEU A 207 9.40 2.51 12.73
N LEU A 208 9.54 1.58 13.66
CA LEU A 208 9.05 1.74 15.03
C LEU A 208 9.98 2.58 15.92
N SER A 209 11.21 2.87 15.49
CA SER A 209 12.22 3.52 16.33
C SER A 209 12.12 5.05 16.41
N TYR A 210 11.33 5.69 15.55
CA TYR A 210 11.34 7.16 15.36
C TYR A 210 10.02 7.86 15.73
N LYS A 211 9.31 7.40 16.78
CA LYS A 211 8.02 7.96 17.22
C LYS A 211 7.07 8.18 16.04
N LEU A 212 6.58 7.07 15.49
CA LEU A 212 5.89 6.99 14.22
C LEU A 212 4.82 8.09 14.01
N GLU A 213 4.06 8.44 15.05
CA GLU A 213 3.01 9.45 15.03
C GLU A 213 3.50 10.90 14.85
N ARG A 214 4.77 11.15 15.19
CA ARG A 214 5.46 12.42 15.00
C ARG A 214 6.20 12.48 13.68
N GLY A 215 6.55 11.33 13.10
CA GLY A 215 7.36 11.25 11.91
C GLY A 215 8.77 11.77 12.14
N ALA A 216 9.36 11.50 13.31
CA ALA A 216 10.67 12.02 13.71
C ALA A 216 11.83 11.25 13.06
N TYR A 217 11.67 10.91 11.78
CA TYR A 217 12.69 10.23 10.98
C TYR A 217 13.76 11.19 10.49
N PRO A 218 14.95 10.69 10.10
CA PRO A 218 16.02 11.53 9.56
C PRO A 218 15.58 12.35 8.34
N THR A 219 15.76 13.67 8.42
CA THR A 219 15.57 14.62 7.32
C THR A 219 16.30 15.92 7.66
N ASP A 220 16.67 16.70 6.65
CA ASP A 220 17.26 18.05 6.77
C ASP A 220 16.20 19.16 6.89
N SER A 221 14.91 18.79 6.85
CA SER A 221 13.77 19.70 6.89
C SER A 221 12.71 19.21 7.89
N ASP A 222 11.54 19.85 7.90
CA ASP A 222 10.41 19.36 8.70
C ASP A 222 9.77 18.11 8.07
N PRO A 223 9.16 17.21 8.87
CA PRO A 223 8.38 16.11 8.34
C PRO A 223 7.33 16.59 7.33
N SER A 224 7.20 15.86 6.22
CA SER A 224 6.24 16.19 5.17
C SER A 224 4.84 16.46 5.74
N HIS A 225 4.16 17.49 5.23
CA HIS A 225 2.76 17.80 5.59
C HIS A 225 1.80 16.62 5.38
N LEU A 226 2.16 15.66 4.53
CA LEU A 226 1.40 14.44 4.30
C LEU A 226 1.47 13.46 5.49
N TRP A 227 2.57 13.46 6.25
CA TRP A 227 2.87 12.42 7.23
C TRP A 227 1.79 12.26 8.30
N ARG A 228 1.30 13.40 8.83
CA ARG A 228 0.27 13.46 9.88
C ARG A 228 -1.12 13.79 9.33
N SER A 229 -1.32 13.59 8.03
CA SER A 229 -2.63 13.56 7.37
C SER A 229 -2.98 12.10 7.11
N ALA A 230 -4.20 11.66 7.43
CA ALA A 230 -4.66 10.36 6.93
C ALA A 230 -5.01 10.55 5.46
N ASN A 231 -4.32 9.84 4.56
CA ASN A 231 -4.48 10.01 3.12
C ASN A 231 -4.80 8.70 2.42
N PHE A 232 -5.60 8.79 1.36
CA PHE A 232 -5.80 7.70 0.42
C PHE A 232 -6.24 8.21 -0.97
N PRO A 233 -5.72 7.64 -2.08
CA PRO A 233 -4.54 6.79 -2.13
C PRO A 233 -3.25 7.62 -1.97
N LEU A 234 -2.15 6.93 -1.68
CA LEU A 234 -0.79 7.48 -1.74
C LEU A 234 0.02 6.75 -2.82
N PHE A 235 1.05 7.41 -3.35
CA PHE A 235 1.87 6.86 -4.43
C PHE A 235 3.25 6.39 -3.96
N TYR A 236 4.29 7.22 -4.06
CA TYR A 236 5.60 6.88 -3.49
C TYR A 236 5.71 7.30 -2.03
N GLN A 237 4.77 8.12 -1.54
CA GLN A 237 4.72 8.58 -0.16
C GLN A 237 4.12 7.53 0.76
N ALA A 238 4.37 7.72 2.06
CA ALA A 238 3.68 7.09 3.15
C ALA A 238 3.26 8.15 4.18
N ASP A 239 2.20 7.87 4.92
CA ASP A 239 1.79 8.58 6.12
C ASP A 239 1.68 7.58 7.29
N VAL A 240 1.25 8.06 8.45
CA VAL A 240 1.06 7.19 9.63
C VAL A 240 0.12 6.03 9.32
N LEU A 241 -0.98 6.26 8.59
CA LEU A 241 -1.94 5.21 8.26
C LEU A 241 -1.33 4.16 7.32
N PHE A 242 -0.59 4.58 6.30
CA PHE A 242 0.11 3.68 5.40
C PHE A 242 1.11 2.79 6.15
N VAL A 243 1.92 3.37 7.05
CA VAL A 243 2.85 2.58 7.86
C VAL A 243 2.11 1.60 8.76
N LEU A 244 1.02 2.01 9.42
CA LEU A 244 0.20 1.10 10.23
C LEU A 244 -0.39 -0.05 9.40
N ARG A 245 -0.82 0.19 8.16
CA ARG A 245 -1.29 -0.86 7.24
C ARG A 245 -0.18 -1.87 6.92
N VAL A 246 1.06 -1.39 6.72
CA VAL A 246 2.22 -2.26 6.50
C VAL A 246 2.53 -3.09 7.74
N LEU A 247 2.50 -2.46 8.92
CA LEU A 247 2.70 -3.17 10.20
C LEU A 247 1.59 -4.20 10.46
N ALA A 248 0.35 -3.93 10.07
CA ALA A 248 -0.75 -4.89 10.15
C ALA A 248 -0.47 -6.14 9.31
N GLN A 249 -0.01 -5.95 8.07
CA GLN A 249 0.35 -7.05 7.16
C GLN A 249 1.56 -7.86 7.66
N LEU A 250 2.43 -7.24 8.46
CA LEU A 250 3.61 -7.87 9.05
C LEU A 250 3.36 -8.42 10.46
N ASP A 251 2.11 -8.42 10.94
CA ASP A 251 1.73 -8.84 12.30
C ASP A 251 2.56 -8.13 13.40
N ALA A 252 2.85 -6.85 13.19
CA ALA A 252 3.76 -6.07 14.02
C ALA A 252 3.07 -4.96 14.84
N LEU A 253 1.74 -4.91 14.84
CA LEU A 253 0.97 -3.89 15.56
C LEU A 253 0.95 -4.10 17.09
N SER A 254 1.28 -5.30 17.55
CA SER A 254 1.40 -5.64 18.98
C SER A 254 2.66 -5.06 19.63
N ASP A 255 3.62 -4.56 18.84
CA ASP A 255 4.80 -3.89 19.37
C ASP A 255 4.39 -2.58 20.08
N THR A 256 4.80 -2.44 21.35
CA THR A 256 4.47 -1.28 22.19
C THR A 256 4.82 0.08 21.57
N ARG A 257 5.81 0.13 20.66
CA ARG A 257 6.20 1.34 19.94
C ARG A 257 5.14 1.80 18.93
N ALA A 258 4.26 0.90 18.48
CA ALA A 258 3.12 1.24 17.61
C ALA A 258 1.99 1.96 18.36
N ALA A 259 1.94 1.85 19.70
CA ALA A 259 0.84 2.38 20.52
C ALA A 259 0.61 3.89 20.33
N GLY A 260 1.68 4.68 20.17
CA GLY A 260 1.58 6.12 19.91
C GLY A 260 0.86 6.45 18.60
N ALA A 261 1.15 5.69 17.54
CA ALA A 261 0.50 5.85 16.23
C ALA A 261 -0.94 5.33 16.23
N ILE A 262 -1.22 4.24 16.96
CA ILE A 262 -2.58 3.72 17.14
C ILE A 262 -3.43 4.72 17.93
N ALA A 263 -2.91 5.30 19.01
CA ALA A 263 -3.59 6.35 19.78
C ALA A 263 -3.84 7.60 18.92
N TRP A 264 -2.85 7.99 18.09
CA TRP A 264 -3.01 9.06 17.11
C TRP A 264 -4.14 8.75 16.11
N LEU A 265 -4.29 7.50 15.68
CA LEU A 265 -5.36 7.09 14.76
C LEU A 265 -6.72 7.17 15.47
N LEU A 266 -6.87 6.57 16.66
CA LEU A 266 -8.10 6.60 17.46
C LEU A 266 -8.56 8.04 17.78
N SER A 267 -7.63 8.96 18.05
CA SER A 267 -7.96 10.36 18.35
C SER A 267 -8.65 11.11 17.19
N ARG A 268 -8.56 10.60 15.96
CA ARG A 268 -9.16 11.20 14.75
C ARG A 268 -10.52 10.63 14.37
N GLN A 269 -11.02 9.69 15.15
CA GLN A 269 -12.31 9.08 14.88
C GLN A 269 -13.45 10.05 15.19
N ASP A 270 -14.41 10.18 14.26
CA ASP A 270 -15.65 10.93 14.49
C ASP A 270 -16.63 10.16 15.40
N GLU A 271 -17.75 10.78 15.76
CA GLU A 271 -18.79 10.16 16.60
C GLU A 271 -19.51 8.97 15.94
N ARG A 272 -19.35 8.80 14.61
CA ARG A 272 -19.95 7.70 13.84
C ARG A 272 -18.97 6.56 13.59
N GLY A 273 -17.78 6.61 14.20
CA GLY A 273 -16.75 5.59 14.04
C GLY A 273 -15.96 5.70 12.74
N ARG A 274 -15.93 6.87 12.09
CA ARG A 274 -15.31 7.11 10.78
C ARG A 274 -14.06 7.97 10.89
N TRP A 275 -13.25 7.97 9.84
CA TRP A 275 -12.05 8.79 9.72
C TRP A 275 -12.14 9.69 8.50
N HIS A 276 -11.99 10.99 8.74
CA HIS A 276 -11.89 11.99 7.70
C HIS A 276 -10.43 12.19 7.28
N GLY A 277 -10.20 12.36 5.98
CA GLY A 277 -8.86 12.63 5.47
C GLY A 277 -8.85 13.17 4.05
N ARG A 278 -7.76 12.91 3.32
CA ARG A 278 -7.51 13.57 2.02
C ARG A 278 -7.10 12.59 0.94
N ALA A 279 -7.50 12.90 -0.29
CA ALA A 279 -6.90 12.36 -1.50
C ALA A 279 -6.01 13.45 -2.13
N PRO A 280 -4.74 13.62 -1.71
CA PRO A 280 -3.92 14.79 -2.06
C PRO A 280 -3.66 14.95 -3.57
N TYR A 281 -3.84 13.88 -4.34
CA TYR A 281 -3.59 13.84 -5.78
C TYR A 281 -4.86 13.63 -6.60
N LEU A 282 -6.05 13.81 -6.01
CA LEU A 282 -7.35 13.51 -6.63
C LEU A 282 -7.58 14.19 -7.98
N ASP A 283 -7.05 15.40 -8.17
CA ASP A 283 -7.19 16.15 -9.43
C ASP A 283 -6.25 15.67 -10.54
N ARG A 284 -5.30 14.80 -10.21
CA ARG A 284 -4.32 14.24 -11.13
C ARG A 284 -4.59 12.77 -11.46
N MET A 285 -5.62 12.18 -10.86
CA MET A 285 -5.99 10.79 -11.02
C MET A 285 -7.06 10.58 -12.11
N PRO A 286 -7.11 9.41 -12.75
CA PRO A 286 -8.16 9.02 -13.71
C PRO A 286 -9.57 9.10 -13.16
N SER A 287 -9.74 8.84 -11.87
CA SER A 287 -11.04 8.62 -11.26
C SER A 287 -11.13 9.32 -9.91
N LYS A 288 -12.33 9.85 -9.62
CA LYS A 288 -12.64 10.45 -8.33
C LYS A 288 -13.08 9.37 -7.35
N ILE A 289 -12.75 9.55 -6.09
CA ILE A 289 -13.09 8.64 -4.99
C ILE A 289 -13.57 9.44 -3.78
N ASP A 290 -14.34 8.78 -2.91
CA ASP A 290 -14.59 9.25 -1.55
C ASP A 290 -13.42 8.80 -0.65
N ALA A 291 -12.51 9.73 -0.35
CA ALA A 291 -11.31 9.43 0.44
C ALA A 291 -11.66 8.93 1.85
N ASP A 292 -12.71 9.48 2.47
CA ASP A 292 -13.09 9.16 3.85
C ASP A 292 -13.54 7.69 3.97
N LYS A 293 -14.22 7.16 2.95
CA LYS A 293 -14.58 5.73 2.90
C LYS A 293 -13.36 4.82 2.90
N TRP A 294 -12.40 5.10 2.03
CA TRP A 294 -11.19 4.30 1.94
C TRP A 294 -10.34 4.41 3.20
N ILE A 295 -10.20 5.62 3.75
CA ILE A 295 -9.45 5.85 4.98
C ILE A 295 -10.12 5.14 6.15
N THR A 296 -11.45 5.23 6.27
CA THR A 296 -12.22 4.54 7.31
C THR A 296 -12.08 3.03 7.19
N LEU A 297 -12.15 2.47 5.98
CA LEU A 297 -11.89 1.03 5.74
C LEU A 297 -10.50 0.62 6.23
N GLN A 298 -9.46 1.35 5.84
CA GLN A 298 -8.08 1.01 6.23
C GLN A 298 -7.84 1.20 7.74
N ALA A 299 -8.39 2.26 8.34
CA ALA A 299 -8.28 2.51 9.77
C ALA A 299 -8.97 1.43 10.60
N ALA A 300 -10.20 1.04 10.22
CA ALA A 300 -10.93 -0.05 10.88
C ALA A 300 -10.16 -1.38 10.77
N HIS A 301 -9.61 -1.70 9.60
CA HIS A 301 -8.78 -2.90 9.42
C HIS A 301 -7.54 -2.88 10.32
N VAL A 302 -6.80 -1.76 10.38
CA VAL A 302 -5.65 -1.61 11.30
C VAL A 302 -6.04 -1.84 12.75
N LEU A 303 -7.17 -1.27 13.21
CA LEU A 303 -7.62 -1.45 14.59
C LEU A 303 -8.03 -2.89 14.88
N LYS A 304 -8.73 -3.54 13.95
CA LYS A 304 -9.08 -4.97 14.05
C LYS A 304 -7.83 -5.86 14.13
N SER A 305 -6.81 -5.57 13.33
CA SER A 305 -5.53 -6.28 13.38
C SER A 305 -4.77 -6.05 14.68
N ALA A 306 -4.86 -4.86 15.26
CA ALA A 306 -4.21 -4.55 16.55
C ALA A 306 -4.95 -5.14 17.77
N PHE A 307 -6.29 -5.25 17.69
CA PHE A 307 -7.15 -5.65 18.81
C PHE A 307 -8.24 -6.64 18.33
N PRO A 308 -7.86 -7.91 18.05
CA PRO A 308 -8.81 -8.91 17.57
C PRO A 308 -9.94 -9.17 18.58
N GLU A 309 -11.08 -9.67 18.10
CA GLU A 309 -12.27 -9.93 18.94
C GLU A 309 -12.02 -11.01 20.01
N ASP A 310 -11.11 -11.96 19.75
CA ASP A 310 -10.83 -13.10 20.62
C ASP A 310 -9.52 -12.96 21.44
N GLY A 311 -9.05 -11.71 21.66
CA GLY A 311 -7.82 -11.39 22.41
C GLY A 311 -8.04 -10.76 23.79
#